data_AF-A0A528TQ28-F1
#
_entry.id   AF-A0A528TQ28-F1
#
_cell.length_a   1.000
_cell.length_b   1.000
_cell.length_c   1.000
_cell.angle_alpha   90.00
_cell.angle_beta   90.00
_cell.angle_gamma   90.00
#
_symmetry.space_group_name_H-M   'P 1'
#
loop_
_entity.id
_entity.type
_entity.pdbx_description
1 polymer ?
#
loop_
_entity_poly.entity_id
_entity_poly.type
_entity_poly.pdbx_seq_one_letter_code
_entity_poly.pdbx_strand_id
1 'polypeptide(L)'
;GMNSAFLWELIGTFTFVTVILGVTNAKNMTAFAGLVIGLTLAGLHFAMVPVTGTSVNPARSIGPALFSGGAALGQLWLFIVAPLIGGAIAGIVAKTGIFEKD
;
A
#
# COMPACT_ATOMS: atom_id res chain seq x y z
N GLY A 1 4.54 1.20 18.01
CA GLY A 1 4.74 -0.20 18.42
C GLY A 1 4.27 -1.16 17.34
N MET A 2 4.65 -2.44 17.39
CA MET A 2 4.53 -3.41 16.29
C MET A 2 3.10 -3.54 15.74
N ASN A 3 2.09 -3.59 16.62
CA ASN A 3 0.68 -3.70 16.22
C ASN A 3 0.20 -2.49 15.42
N SER A 4 0.62 -1.28 15.84
CA SER A 4 0.31 -0.05 15.11
C SER A 4 0.97 -0.06 13.74
N ALA A 5 2.25 -0.44 13.64
CA ALA A 5 2.95 -0.54 12.36
C ALA A 5 2.25 -1.51 11.40
N PHE A 6 1.85 -2.69 11.89
CA PHE A 6 1.14 -3.68 11.08
C PHE A 6 -0.20 -3.13 10.54
N LEU A 7 -1.02 -2.52 11.41
CA LEU A 7 -2.32 -1.96 10.99
C LEU A 7 -2.16 -0.82 9.99
N TRP A 8 -1.20 0.08 10.21
CA TRP A 8 -0.94 1.19 9.30
C TRP A 8 -0.47 0.70 7.92
N GLU A 9 0.45 -0.27 7.86
CA GLU A 9 0.92 -0.83 6.58
C GLU A 9 -0.17 -1.60 5.83
N LEU A 10 -1.03 -2.32 6.55
CA LEU A 10 -2.19 -3.01 5.98
C LEU A 10 -3.19 -2.02 5.40
N ILE A 11 -3.63 -1.03 6.18
CA ILE A 11 -4.62 -0.03 5.77
C ILE A 11 -4.07 0.85 4.64
N GLY A 12 -2.81 1.28 4.75
CA GLY A 12 -2.13 2.08 3.74
C GLY A 12 -2.06 1.35 2.40
N THR A 13 -1.65 0.08 2.42
CA THR A 13 -1.56 -0.72 1.18
C THR A 13 -2.94 -1.06 0.61
N PHE A 14 -3.91 -1.38 1.47
CA PHE A 14 -5.30 -1.57 1.07
C PHE A 14 -5.84 -0.33 0.33
N THR A 15 -5.61 0.85 0.90
CA THR A 15 -6.03 2.13 0.32
C THR A 15 -5.35 2.37 -1.01
N PHE A 16 -4.03 2.17 -1.07
CA PHE A 16 -3.25 2.38 -2.29
C PHE A 16 -3.70 1.47 -3.44
N VAL A 17 -3.83 0.17 -3.19
CA VAL A 17 -4.25 -0.81 -4.19
C VAL A 17 -5.70 -0.58 -4.60
N THR A 18 -6.58 -0.20 -3.67
CA THR A 18 -7.97 0.17 -3.97
C THR A 18 -8.03 1.34 -4.96
N VAL A 19 -7.24 2.40 -4.73
CA VAL A 19 -7.19 3.55 -5.64
C VAL A 19 -6.69 3.12 -7.01
N ILE A 20 -5.60 2.33 -7.07
CA ILE A 20 -5.06 1.81 -8.34
C ILE A 20 -6.16 1.09 -9.10
N LEU A 21 -6.80 0.08 -8.50
CA LEU A 21 -7.83 -0.73 -9.14
C LEU A 21 -9.04 0.12 -9.57
N GLY A 22 -9.43 1.11 -8.78
CA GLY A 22 -10.53 2.03 -9.08
C GLY A 22 -10.28 2.88 -10.32
N VAL A 23 -9.10 3.52 -10.41
CA VAL A 23 -8.78 4.43 -11.53
C VAL A 23 -8.29 3.72 -12.79
N THR A 24 -7.88 2.45 -12.68
CA THR A 24 -7.50 1.62 -13.83
C THR A 24 -8.65 0.73 -14.34
N ASN A 25 -9.82 0.74 -13.69
CA ASN A 25 -10.98 0.01 -14.18
C ASN A 25 -11.42 0.60 -15.53
N ALA A 26 -11.69 -0.26 -16.52
CA ALA A 26 -12.10 0.15 -17.87
C ALA A 26 -13.35 1.06 -17.87
N LYS A 27 -14.28 0.87 -16.90
CA LYS A 27 -15.47 1.70 -16.76
C LYS A 27 -15.18 3.11 -16.21
N ASN A 28 -14.05 3.28 -15.51
CA ASN A 28 -13.67 4.52 -14.83
C ASN A 28 -12.30 5.05 -15.32
N MET A 29 -11.86 4.64 -16.50
CA MET A 29 -10.52 4.96 -16.98
C MET A 29 -10.41 6.47 -17.23
N THR A 30 -9.49 7.12 -16.52
CA THR A 30 -9.23 8.56 -16.65
C THR A 30 -7.84 8.80 -17.22
N ALA A 31 -7.67 9.89 -17.97
CA ALA A 31 -6.36 10.36 -18.41
C ALA A 31 -5.43 10.72 -17.23
N PHE A 32 -5.98 10.88 -16.01
CA PHE A 32 -5.28 11.27 -14.81
C PHE A 32 -4.93 10.09 -13.88
N ALA A 33 -5.13 8.84 -14.30
CA ALA A 33 -4.89 7.67 -13.44
C ALA A 33 -3.49 7.70 -12.78
N GLY A 34 -2.44 8.00 -13.55
CA GLY A 34 -1.07 8.12 -13.02
C GLY A 34 -0.91 9.22 -11.97
N LEU A 35 -1.55 10.39 -12.18
CA LEU A 35 -1.53 11.49 -11.22
C LEU A 35 -2.25 11.11 -9.92
N VAL A 36 -3.42 10.47 -10.01
CA VAL A 36 -4.20 10.05 -8.84
C VAL A 36 -3.43 9.00 -8.03
N ILE A 37 -2.81 8.02 -8.70
CA ILE A 37 -1.97 7.01 -8.04
C ILE A 37 -0.77 7.67 -7.34
N GLY A 38 -0.07 8.58 -8.02
CA GLY A 38 1.09 9.29 -7.46
C GLY A 38 0.73 10.15 -6.26
N LEU A 39 -0.34 10.95 -6.35
CA LEU A 39 -0.82 11.79 -5.25
C LEU A 39 -1.31 10.96 -4.06
N THR A 40 -1.92 9.80 -4.32
CA THR A 40 -2.33 8.87 -3.25
C THR A 40 -1.11 8.35 -2.50
N LEU A 41 -0.06 7.93 -3.21
CA LEU A 41 1.18 7.49 -2.57
C LEU A 41 1.83 8.63 -1.77
N ALA A 42 1.85 9.86 -2.30
CA ALA A 42 2.36 11.03 -1.57
C ALA A 42 1.56 11.32 -0.30
N GLY A 43 0.23 11.26 -0.37
CA GLY A 43 -0.66 11.43 0.79
C GLY A 43 -0.42 10.37 1.87
N LEU A 44 -0.24 9.10 1.47
CA LEU A 44 0.12 8.03 2.40
C LEU A 44 1.47 8.30 3.08
N HIS A 45 2.45 8.86 2.37
CA HIS A 45 3.72 9.24 2.98
C HIS A 45 3.55 10.34 4.03
N PHE A 46 2.74 11.36 3.78
CA PHE A 46 2.48 12.40 4.77
C PHE A 46 1.85 11.85 6.07
N ALA A 47 1.00 10.84 5.96
CA ALA A 47 0.36 10.22 7.11
C ALA A 47 1.26 9.20 7.85
N MET A 48 2.01 8.38 7.10
CA MET A 48 2.62 7.16 7.65
C MET A 48 4.12 7.26 7.96
N VAL A 49 4.83 8.27 7.42
CA VAL A 49 6.28 8.43 7.66
C VAL A 49 6.62 8.47 9.15
N PRO A 50 5.89 9.21 10.02
CA PRO A 50 6.18 9.25 11.45
C PRO A 50 5.96 7.92 12.19
N VAL A 51 5.20 6.99 11.60
CA VAL A 51 4.80 5.72 12.24
C VAL A 51 5.74 4.59 11.84
N THR A 52 5.98 4.42 10.53
CA THR A 52 6.73 3.27 9.98
C THR A 52 7.82 3.66 8.98
N GLY A 53 7.96 4.94 8.66
CA GLY A 53 8.76 5.39 7.51
C GLY A 53 8.11 5.10 6.15
N THR A 54 6.86 4.62 6.16
CA THR A 54 6.03 4.26 4.99
C THR A 54 6.68 3.23 4.09
N SER A 55 6.33 1.96 4.28
CA SER A 55 6.66 0.91 3.31
C SER A 55 5.66 0.90 2.17
N VAL A 56 4.44 0.41 2.44
CA VAL A 56 3.35 0.06 1.51
C VAL A 56 3.78 -0.73 0.27
N ASN A 57 5.00 -1.27 0.29
CA ASN A 57 5.68 -1.87 -0.84
C ASN A 57 6.84 -2.76 -0.35
N PRO A 58 6.68 -4.10 -0.40
CA PRO A 58 7.71 -5.02 0.03
C PRO A 58 9.07 -4.81 -0.65
N ALA A 59 9.10 -4.54 -1.96
CA ALA A 59 10.35 -4.33 -2.69
C ALA A 59 11.09 -3.08 -2.20
N ARG A 60 10.36 -2.00 -1.91
CA ARG A 60 10.90 -0.75 -1.33
C ARG A 60 11.47 -0.95 0.07
N SER A 61 10.95 -1.91 0.85
CA SER A 61 11.48 -2.25 2.17
C SER A 61 12.66 -3.21 2.11
N ILE A 62 12.62 -4.20 1.21
CA ILE A 62 13.69 -5.19 1.05
C ILE A 62 15.01 -4.49 0.69
N GLY A 63 14.99 -3.58 -0.29
CA GLY A 63 16.19 -2.92 -0.81
C GLY A 63 17.07 -2.32 0.31
N PRO A 64 16.60 -1.31 1.06
CA PRO A 64 17.37 -0.70 2.14
C PRO A 64 17.68 -1.66 3.30
N ALA A 65 16.78 -2.60 3.61
CA ALA A 65 16.98 -3.54 4.72
C ALA A 65 18.19 -4.45 4.50
N LEU A 66 18.44 -4.87 3.26
CA LEU A 66 19.61 -5.69 2.90
C LEU A 66 20.94 -4.97 3.17
N PHE A 67 21.00 -3.65 2.96
CA PHE A 67 22.20 -2.85 3.23
C PHE A 67 22.30 -2.39 4.68
N SER A 68 21.17 -2.13 5.33
CA SER A 68 21.15 -1.66 6.72
C SER A 68 21.40 -2.79 7.74
N GLY A 69 21.01 -4.03 7.42
CA GLY A 69 21.20 -5.18 8.30
C GLY A 69 20.47 -5.08 9.65
N GLY A 70 20.89 -5.92 10.60
CA GLY A 70 20.46 -5.87 12.00
C GLY A 70 18.94 -5.83 12.21
N ALA A 71 18.47 -4.80 12.92
CA ALA A 71 17.05 -4.62 13.23
C ALA A 71 16.17 -4.45 11.98
N ALA A 72 16.68 -3.86 10.89
CA ALA A 72 15.92 -3.66 9.66
C ALA A 72 15.53 -5.01 9.02
N LEU A 73 16.48 -5.96 8.97
CA LEU A 73 16.18 -7.33 8.51
C LEU A 73 15.27 -8.08 9.48
N GLY A 74 15.47 -7.91 10.79
CA GLY A 74 14.62 -8.55 11.80
C GLY A 74 13.16 -8.11 11.76
N GLN A 75 12.89 -6.89 11.31
CA GLN A 75 11.54 -6.31 11.19
C GLN A 75 10.95 -6.42 9.78
N LEU A 76 11.75 -6.84 8.78
CA LEU A 76 11.38 -6.83 7.37
C LEU A 76 10.10 -7.63 7.07
N TRP A 77 9.86 -8.72 7.80
CA TRP A 77 8.68 -9.57 7.62
C TRP A 77 7.37 -8.79 7.74
N LEU A 78 7.30 -7.78 8.62
CA LEU A 78 6.10 -6.96 8.82
C LEU A 78 5.77 -6.19 7.54
N PHE A 79 6.79 -5.61 6.91
CA PHE A 79 6.69 -4.84 5.67
C PHE A 79 6.48 -5.70 4.41
N ILE A 80 6.47 -7.02 4.57
CA ILE A 80 6.07 -7.96 3.52
C ILE A 80 4.64 -8.42 3.77
N VAL A 81 4.37 -8.95 4.96
CA VAL A 81 3.08 -9.58 5.30
C VAL A 81 1.95 -8.56 5.32
N ALA A 82 2.13 -7.42 6.00
CA ALA A 82 1.05 -6.44 6.13
C ALA A 82 0.64 -5.82 4.77
N PRO A 83 1.59 -5.38 3.91
CA PRO A 83 1.24 -4.91 2.57
C PRO A 83 0.57 -5.97 1.68
N LEU A 84 1.05 -7.22 1.70
CA LEU A 84 0.44 -8.29 0.91
C LEU A 84 -1.01 -8.58 1.34
N ILE A 85 -1.28 -8.59 2.64
CA ILE A 85 -2.65 -8.74 3.16
C ILE A 85 -3.52 -7.56 2.72
N GLY A 86 -3.04 -6.33 2.90
CA GLY A 86 -3.78 -5.13 2.50
C GLY A 86 -4.13 -5.12 1.01
N GLY A 87 -3.16 -5.44 0.16
CA GLY A 87 -3.36 -5.54 -1.29
C GLY A 87 -4.29 -6.68 -1.70
N ALA A 88 -4.20 -7.84 -1.05
CA ALA A 88 -5.10 -8.97 -1.30
C ALA A 88 -6.56 -8.62 -0.95
N ILE A 89 -6.79 -7.97 0.19
CA ILE A 89 -8.12 -7.50 0.60
C ILE A 89 -8.66 -6.50 -0.43
N ALA A 90 -7.84 -5.54 -0.88
CA ALA A 90 -8.25 -4.57 -1.91
C ALA A 90 -8.65 -5.26 -3.21
N GLY A 91 -7.89 -6.28 -3.65
CA GLY A 91 -8.23 -7.08 -4.83
C GLY A 91 -9.54 -7.86 -4.68
N ILE A 92 -9.81 -8.43 -3.50
CA ILE A 92 -11.08 -9.11 -3.21
C ILE A 92 -12.24 -8.12 -3.24
N VAL A 93 -12.10 -6.96 -2.60
CA VAL A 93 -13.11 -5.89 -2.59
C VAL A 93 -13.38 -5.39 -4.01
N ALA A 94 -12.35 -5.20 -4.83
CA ALA A 94 -12.54 -4.80 -6.22
C ALA A 94 -13.37 -5.80 -7.03
N LYS A 95 -13.22 -7.10 -6.76
CA LYS A 95 -14.00 -8.16 -7.42
C LYS A 95 -15.48 -8.16 -7.07
N THR A 96 -15.91 -7.52 -5.99
CA THR A 96 -17.34 -7.47 -5.63
C THR A 96 -18.13 -6.49 -6.51
N GLY A 97 -17.47 -5.82 -7.47
CA GLY A 97 -18.12 -4.85 -8.35
C GLY A 97 -18.38 -3.49 -7.69
N ILE A 98 -17.83 -3.23 -6.50
CA ILE A 98 -18.08 -1.99 -5.74
C ILE A 98 -17.64 -0.71 -6.49
N PHE A 99 -16.72 -0.86 -7.45
CA PHE A 99 -16.24 0.25 -8.30
C PHE A 99 -16.98 0.35 -9.63
N GLU A 100 -17.88 -0.58 -9.92
CA GLU A 100 -18.72 -0.51 -11.11
C GLU A 100 -19.90 0.39 -10.77
N LYS A 101 -19.96 1.55 -11.43
CA LYS A 101 -21.15 2.40 -11.40
C LYS A 101 -22.22 1.72 -12.26
N ASP A 102 -23.43 1.58 -11.73
CA ASP A 102 -24.60 1.04 -12.44
C ASP A 102 -24.82 1.70 -13.81
#